data_AF-A0A1V6IHT3-F1
#
_entry.id   AF-A0A1V6IHT3-F1
#
_cell.length_a   1.000
_cell.length_b   1.000
_cell.length_c   1.000
_cell.angle_alpha   90.00
_cell.angle_beta   90.00
_cell.angle_gamma   90.00
#
_symmetry.space_group_name_H-M   'P 1'
#
loop_
_entity.id
_entity.type
_entity.pdbx_description
1 polymer ?
#
loop_
_entity_poly.entity_id
_entity_poly.type
_entity_poly.pdbx_seq_one_letter_code
_entity_poly.pdbx_strand_id
1 'polypeptide(L)'
;MPGDPSSGYHESFHVNTAGNYMVVYDLKMQKIYFHNAGTTYHKVTKYYGELLIEEEAAFTGLNYTSAPFYQPEKKFVGWYEDALLETAYVPKDLTSDITLYAKFVDSPSVNLRFYDRNLDIKVDNGGFNEYVVFAYGKNTDGTEPLGGWPGRMMQKVVDMGHELSYGYYALNISGQDRPEKVTFNNGCQPFEPEHVSTPELVLPADKNLYEHDVAAWSVMTPVHDAATSYAINFLYETRNCDATGAVNNISSHKWEELGNLFNELAPDVQADLKNATATLSGDLVSQAMARYVYILQKYGTVTFTNFIDRTLPPSGIPAVRGDNKQNFYVLGIMAFIAVAGFFFLNRKRRY
;
A
#
# COMPACT_ATOMS: atom_id res chain seq x y z
N MET A 1 39.26 41.44 -27.05
CA MET A 1 38.98 40.37 -28.03
C MET A 1 39.92 39.21 -27.73
N PRO A 2 39.43 37.97 -27.82
CA PRO A 2 39.25 37.11 -26.65
C PRO A 2 40.30 36.00 -26.53
N GLY A 3 40.59 35.60 -25.28
CA GLY A 3 41.24 34.34 -24.94
C GLY A 3 40.29 33.58 -24.01
N ASP A 4 39.36 32.88 -24.63
CA ASP A 4 38.53 31.74 -24.21
C ASP A 4 38.37 31.42 -22.68
N PRO A 5 37.16 31.58 -22.11
CA PRO A 5 36.78 30.97 -20.84
C PRO A 5 36.15 29.59 -21.10
N SER A 6 36.95 28.62 -21.51
CA SER A 6 36.51 27.23 -21.57
C SER A 6 37.57 26.29 -20.99
N SER A 7 37.58 26.20 -19.66
CA SER A 7 37.82 24.91 -19.03
C SER A 7 36.87 24.82 -17.85
N GLY A 8 35.74 24.15 -18.09
CA GLY A 8 34.93 23.66 -17.01
C GLY A 8 35.80 22.85 -16.06
N TYR A 9 35.54 22.98 -14.77
CA TYR A 9 36.15 22.18 -13.72
C TYR A 9 36.20 20.70 -14.15
N HIS A 10 37.37 20.24 -14.60
CA HIS A 10 37.68 18.83 -14.59
C HIS A 10 38.08 18.53 -13.16
N GLU A 11 37.16 17.96 -12.38
CA GLU A 11 37.50 17.34 -11.11
C GLU A 11 38.64 16.35 -11.36
N SER A 12 39.85 16.80 -11.06
CA SER A 12 41.06 16.02 -11.24
C SER A 12 41.34 15.34 -9.92
N PHE A 13 41.35 14.01 -9.91
CA PHE A 13 41.68 13.24 -8.71
C PHE A 13 43.16 13.45 -8.37
N HIS A 14 43.44 13.96 -7.16
CA HIS A 14 44.79 14.20 -6.68
C HIS A 14 45.20 13.13 -5.67
N VAL A 15 46.36 12.50 -5.90
CA VAL A 15 46.95 11.51 -4.99
C VAL A 15 48.17 12.15 -4.31
N ASN A 16 48.15 12.24 -2.99
CA ASN A 16 49.15 12.98 -2.19
C ASN A 16 50.43 12.19 -1.91
N THR A 17 50.55 10.97 -2.43
CA THR A 17 51.69 10.08 -2.17
C THR A 17 52.06 9.39 -3.47
N ALA A 18 53.36 9.31 -3.77
CA ALA A 18 53.83 8.55 -4.92
C ALA A 18 53.67 7.04 -4.64
N GLY A 19 53.06 6.30 -5.56
CA GLY A 19 52.84 4.87 -5.41
C GLY A 19 52.16 4.26 -6.63
N ASN A 20 52.11 2.92 -6.65
CA ASN A 20 51.27 2.19 -7.60
C ASN A 20 49.86 2.07 -7.01
N TYR A 21 48.86 2.43 -7.80
CA TYR A 21 47.46 2.39 -7.40
C TYR A 21 46.67 1.47 -8.31
N MET A 22 45.75 0.71 -7.72
CA MET A 22 44.72 -0.01 -8.43
C MET A 22 43.45 0.83 -8.42
N VAL A 23 42.89 1.07 -9.60
CA VAL A 23 41.61 1.77 -9.78
C VAL A 23 40.54 0.72 -10.02
N VAL A 24 39.56 0.65 -9.13
CA VAL A 24 38.43 -0.28 -9.25
C VAL A 24 37.17 0.53 -9.48
N TYR A 25 36.42 0.17 -10.53
CA TYR A 25 35.08 0.70 -10.74
C TYR A 25 34.05 -0.33 -10.28
N ASP A 26 33.34 -0.01 -9.21
CA ASP A 26 32.22 -0.82 -8.74
C ASP A 26 30.99 -0.47 -9.59
N LEU A 27 30.59 -1.42 -10.46
CA LEU A 27 29.46 -1.27 -11.37
C LEU A 27 28.11 -1.18 -10.64
N LYS A 28 27.99 -1.76 -9.43
CA LYS A 28 26.74 -1.76 -8.67
C LYS A 28 26.56 -0.46 -7.90
N MET A 29 27.61 0.01 -7.23
CA MET A 29 27.58 1.26 -6.49
C MET A 29 27.82 2.48 -7.38
N GLN A 30 28.25 2.27 -8.63
CA GLN A 30 28.68 3.31 -9.56
C GLN A 30 29.76 4.21 -8.96
N LYS A 31 30.68 3.61 -8.18
CA LYS A 31 31.76 4.31 -7.46
C LYS A 31 33.13 3.88 -7.96
N ILE A 32 34.07 4.82 -7.96
CA ILE A 32 35.49 4.56 -8.23
C ILE A 32 36.22 4.48 -6.90
N TYR A 33 36.98 3.41 -6.70
CA TYR A 33 37.84 3.19 -5.55
C TYR A 33 39.32 3.24 -5.96
N PHE A 34 40.14 3.86 -5.12
CA PHE A 34 41.59 3.91 -5.27
C PHE A 34 42.25 3.10 -4.18
N HIS A 35 42.97 2.07 -4.58
CA HIS A 35 43.63 1.13 -3.70
C HIS A 35 45.15 1.22 -3.86
N ASN A 36 45.91 1.05 -2.78
CA ASN A 36 47.38 1.09 -2.82
C ASN A 36 47.97 -0.26 -3.26
N ALA A 37 49.28 -0.28 -3.53
CA ALA A 37 50.03 -1.45 -4.03
C ALA A 37 49.99 -2.74 -3.16
N GLY A 38 49.41 -2.69 -1.96
CA GLY A 38 49.25 -3.85 -1.07
C GLY A 38 47.80 -4.33 -0.93
N THR A 39 46.86 -3.71 -1.63
CA THR A 39 45.44 -4.12 -1.55
C THR A 39 45.25 -5.44 -2.28
N THR A 40 44.75 -6.44 -1.56
CA THR A 40 44.33 -7.72 -2.13
C THR A 40 42.81 -7.83 -2.04
N TYR A 41 42.24 -8.92 -2.55
CA TYR A 41 40.81 -9.17 -2.45
C TYR A 41 40.54 -10.61 -2.03
N HIS A 42 39.40 -10.78 -1.38
CA HIS A 42 38.81 -12.06 -1.06
C HIS A 42 37.56 -12.27 -1.90
N LYS A 43 37.33 -13.50 -2.33
CA LYS A 43 36.12 -13.88 -3.04
C LYS A 43 34.97 -14.01 -2.06
N VAL A 44 33.84 -13.38 -2.39
CA VAL A 44 32.57 -13.57 -1.72
C VAL A 44 31.65 -14.33 -2.67
N THR A 45 31.25 -15.52 -2.27
CA THR A 45 30.33 -16.36 -3.06
C THR A 45 28.96 -16.34 -2.38
N LYS A 46 27.90 -15.97 -3.08
CA LYS A 46 26.56 -15.80 -2.48
C LYS A 46 25.56 -16.80 -3.01
N TYR A 47 24.79 -17.39 -2.11
CA TYR A 47 23.79 -18.41 -2.42
C TYR A 47 22.39 -18.06 -1.91
N TYR A 48 21.36 -18.59 -2.58
CA TYR A 48 20.01 -18.75 -2.05
C TYR A 48 19.63 -20.22 -2.10
N GLY A 49 19.60 -20.89 -0.95
CA GLY A 49 19.60 -22.35 -0.91
C GLY A 49 20.86 -22.89 -1.60
N GLU A 50 20.68 -23.73 -2.62
CA GLU A 50 21.78 -24.26 -3.43
C GLU A 50 22.08 -23.41 -4.68
N LEU A 51 21.25 -22.40 -4.98
CA LEU A 51 21.43 -21.55 -6.15
C LEU A 51 22.54 -20.52 -5.92
N LEU A 52 23.59 -20.56 -6.74
CA LEU A 52 24.59 -19.50 -6.80
C LEU A 52 23.93 -18.22 -7.35
N ILE A 53 23.89 -17.17 -6.54
CA ILE A 53 23.34 -15.86 -6.92
C ILE A 53 24.42 -15.05 -7.64
N GLU A 54 25.59 -14.92 -7.01
CA GLU A 54 26.65 -14.04 -7.48
C GLU A 54 28.00 -14.35 -6.83
N GLU A 55 29.05 -13.88 -7.48
CA GLU A 55 30.41 -13.87 -6.96
C GLU A 55 30.95 -12.44 -7.03
N GLU A 56 31.53 -11.97 -5.93
CA GLU A 56 32.05 -10.60 -5.80
C GLU A 56 33.45 -10.61 -5.20
N ALA A 57 34.19 -9.52 -5.41
CA ALA A 57 35.46 -9.26 -4.75
C ALA A 57 35.25 -8.30 -3.57
N ALA A 58 35.69 -8.70 -2.38
CA ALA A 58 35.79 -7.85 -1.21
C ALA A 58 37.25 -7.44 -1.00
N PHE A 59 37.54 -6.15 -1.10
CA PHE A 59 38.90 -5.63 -0.99
C PHE A 59 39.32 -5.49 0.47
N THR A 60 40.55 -5.92 0.78
CA THR A 60 41.12 -5.89 2.14
C THR A 60 41.26 -4.46 2.67
N GLY A 61 41.01 -4.28 3.97
CA GLY A 61 41.10 -2.98 4.65
C GLY A 61 39.82 -2.15 4.56
N LEU A 62 38.73 -2.73 4.05
CA LEU A 62 37.40 -2.13 4.02
C LEU A 62 36.40 -3.12 4.61
N ASN A 63 35.47 -2.62 5.44
CA ASN A 63 34.36 -3.45 5.88
C ASN A 63 33.50 -3.83 4.68
N TYR A 64 33.42 -5.13 4.40
CA TYR A 64 32.55 -5.63 3.35
C TYR A 64 31.10 -5.54 3.82
N THR A 65 30.28 -4.83 3.08
CA THR A 65 28.83 -4.75 3.31
C THR A 65 28.13 -5.32 2.11
N SER A 66 27.56 -6.52 2.28
CA SER A 66 26.87 -7.20 1.19
C SER A 66 25.52 -6.53 0.93
N ALA A 67 25.27 -6.14 -0.32
CA ALA A 67 23.97 -5.61 -0.74
C ALA A 67 22.86 -6.67 -0.56
N PRO A 68 21.62 -6.27 -0.23
CA PRO A 68 20.49 -7.19 -0.19
C PRO A 68 20.21 -7.77 -1.58
N PHE A 69 19.69 -9.00 -1.62
CA PHE A 69 19.28 -9.67 -2.86
C PHE A 69 17.76 -9.57 -3.05
N TYR A 70 17.33 -9.24 -4.27
CA TYR A 70 15.90 -9.18 -4.59
C TYR A 70 15.36 -10.56 -4.95
N GLN A 71 14.29 -10.98 -4.26
CA GLN A 71 13.50 -12.15 -4.64
C GLN A 71 12.02 -11.77 -4.62
N PRO A 72 11.25 -12.06 -5.71
CA PRO A 72 9.82 -11.81 -5.74
C PRO A 72 9.09 -12.47 -4.57
N GLU A 73 8.11 -11.75 -4.00
CA GLU A 73 7.21 -12.24 -2.92
C GLU A 73 7.92 -12.69 -1.63
N LYS A 74 9.17 -12.26 -1.43
CA LYS A 74 9.96 -12.55 -0.24
C LYS A 74 10.61 -11.30 0.32
N LYS A 75 10.71 -11.23 1.65
CA LYS A 75 11.46 -10.20 2.37
C LYS A 75 12.84 -10.73 2.69
N PHE A 76 13.87 -10.01 2.27
CA PHE A 76 15.26 -10.31 2.60
C PHE A 76 15.48 -10.04 4.09
N VAL A 77 15.91 -11.07 4.83
CA VAL A 77 16.17 -10.98 6.27
C VAL A 77 17.63 -10.60 6.53
N GLY A 78 18.55 -11.15 5.73
CA GLY A 78 19.97 -10.94 5.92
C GLY A 78 20.83 -11.99 5.23
N TRP A 79 22.13 -11.76 5.27
CA TRP A 79 23.15 -12.71 4.86
C TRP A 79 23.58 -13.55 6.07
N TYR A 80 23.89 -14.82 5.83
CA TYR A 80 24.32 -15.79 6.83
C TYR A 80 25.61 -16.47 6.40
N GLU A 81 26.47 -16.82 7.34
CA GLU A 81 27.78 -17.46 7.06
C GLU A 81 27.67 -18.98 6.86
N ASP A 82 26.49 -19.57 7.14
CA ASP A 82 26.22 -20.99 7.01
C ASP A 82 24.93 -21.28 6.23
N ALA A 83 24.88 -22.44 5.59
CA ALA A 83 23.75 -22.87 4.76
C ALA A 83 22.46 -23.17 5.56
N LEU A 84 22.57 -23.37 6.88
CA LEU A 84 21.44 -23.61 7.78
C LEU A 84 20.79 -22.29 8.26
N LEU A 85 21.40 -21.15 7.94
CA LEU A 85 20.92 -19.80 8.26
C LEU A 85 20.84 -19.53 9.77
N GLU A 86 21.83 -20.03 10.51
CA GLU A 86 21.93 -19.89 11.97
C GLU A 86 22.82 -18.70 12.40
N THR A 87 23.91 -18.47 11.68
CA THR A 87 24.93 -17.45 11.98
C THR A 87 24.80 -16.26 11.04
N ALA A 88 24.18 -15.18 11.53
CA ALA A 88 24.02 -13.96 10.75
C ALA A 88 25.38 -13.30 10.44
N TYR A 89 25.57 -12.89 9.19
CA TYR A 89 26.74 -12.12 8.76
C TYR A 89 26.62 -10.68 9.26
N VAL A 90 27.71 -10.19 9.85
CA VAL A 90 27.87 -8.79 10.25
C VAL A 90 28.97 -8.17 9.40
N PRO A 91 28.75 -6.98 8.81
CA PRO A 91 29.76 -6.30 8.00
C PRO A 91 31.10 -6.19 8.72
N LYS A 92 32.16 -6.68 8.07
CA LYS A 92 33.52 -6.73 8.63
C LYS A 92 34.56 -6.75 7.51
N ASP A 93 35.79 -6.34 7.83
CA ASP A 93 36.94 -6.57 6.96
C ASP A 93 37.18 -8.08 6.81
N LEU A 94 37.36 -8.54 5.58
CA LEU A 94 37.52 -9.96 5.30
C LEU A 94 39.00 -10.33 5.35
N THR A 95 39.28 -11.47 5.98
CA THR A 95 40.63 -12.04 6.09
C THR A 95 40.81 -13.31 5.26
N SER A 96 39.74 -13.79 4.63
CA SER A 96 39.71 -14.97 3.76
C SER A 96 38.48 -14.91 2.86
N ASP A 97 38.45 -15.76 1.83
CA ASP A 97 37.26 -15.98 1.00
C ASP A 97 36.10 -16.48 1.87
N ILE A 98 34.90 -15.99 1.60
CA ILE A 98 33.70 -16.37 2.35
C ILE A 98 32.58 -16.82 1.42
N THR A 99 31.67 -17.60 2.00
CA THR A 99 30.38 -17.91 1.38
C THR A 99 29.27 -17.29 2.23
N LEU A 100 28.32 -16.64 1.59
CA LEU A 100 27.14 -16.06 2.24
C LEU A 100 25.87 -16.69 1.70
N TYR A 101 24.91 -16.93 2.59
CA TYR A 101 23.61 -17.50 2.27
C TYR A 101 22.51 -16.49 2.57
N ALA A 102 21.67 -16.19 1.58
CA ALA A 102 20.56 -15.27 1.72
C ALA A 102 19.41 -15.95 2.48
N LYS A 103 18.97 -15.34 3.58
CA LYS A 103 17.74 -15.72 4.26
C LYS A 103 16.58 -14.86 3.78
N PHE A 104 15.48 -15.52 3.47
CA PHE A 104 14.22 -14.90 3.12
C PHE A 104 13.10 -15.42 3.99
N VAL A 105 12.11 -14.56 4.25
CA VAL A 105 10.79 -14.97 4.74
C VAL A 105 9.75 -14.65 3.68
N ASP A 106 8.72 -15.47 3.61
CA ASP A 106 7.61 -15.23 2.69
C ASP A 106 6.94 -13.90 3.06
N SER A 107 6.79 -13.05 2.06
CA SER A 107 6.24 -11.71 2.22
C SER A 107 5.52 -11.34 0.93
N PRO A 108 4.24 -11.71 0.79
CA PRO A 108 3.50 -11.38 -0.42
C PRO A 108 3.36 -9.87 -0.54
N SER A 109 3.33 -9.38 -1.78
CA SER A 109 2.97 -7.99 -2.05
C SER A 109 1.55 -7.72 -1.57
N VAL A 110 1.30 -6.49 -1.10
CA VAL A 110 0.02 -6.08 -0.53
C VAL A 110 -0.47 -4.81 -1.20
N ASN A 111 -1.78 -4.71 -1.45
CA ASN A 111 -2.45 -3.43 -1.72
C ASN A 111 -3.11 -2.95 -0.43
N LEU A 112 -2.50 -1.96 0.21
CA LEU A 112 -2.98 -1.34 1.42
C LEU A 112 -4.10 -0.36 1.09
N ARG A 113 -5.25 -0.50 1.73
CA ARG A 113 -6.41 0.39 1.56
C ARG A 113 -6.63 1.24 2.81
N PHE A 114 -7.15 2.45 2.64
CA PHE A 114 -7.46 3.33 3.76
C PHE A 114 -8.70 4.17 3.46
N TYR A 115 -9.69 4.17 4.36
CA TYR A 115 -10.94 4.92 4.19
C TYR A 115 -11.14 5.98 5.26
N ASP A 116 -10.79 7.21 4.93
CA ASP A 116 -11.02 8.40 5.73
C ASP A 116 -12.37 9.06 5.40
N ARG A 117 -13.43 8.53 6.01
CA ARG A 117 -14.81 8.99 5.78
C ARG A 117 -14.98 10.49 6.01
N ASN A 118 -14.39 11.01 7.08
CA ASN A 118 -14.53 12.41 7.48
C ASN A 118 -13.56 13.32 6.72
N LEU A 119 -12.62 12.71 5.99
CA LEU A 119 -11.51 13.39 5.37
C LEU A 119 -10.67 14.14 6.41
N ASP A 120 -10.50 13.57 7.61
CA ASP A 120 -9.78 14.20 8.72
C ASP A 120 -8.28 14.35 8.42
N ILE A 121 -7.71 13.47 7.59
CA ILE A 121 -6.33 13.54 7.13
C ILE A 121 -6.24 14.54 5.97
N LYS A 122 -5.99 15.80 6.32
CA LYS A 122 -5.84 16.92 5.37
C LYS A 122 -4.42 17.49 5.40
N VAL A 123 -3.94 17.90 4.23
CA VAL A 123 -2.75 18.74 4.11
C VAL A 123 -3.21 20.13 3.67
N ASP A 124 -2.85 21.16 4.42
CA ASP A 124 -2.97 22.53 3.92
C ASP A 124 -1.69 22.87 3.15
N ASN A 125 -1.74 22.70 1.82
CA ASN A 125 -0.63 23.02 0.93
C ASN A 125 -0.85 24.40 0.28
N GLY A 126 -0.89 25.44 1.10
CA GLY A 126 -0.75 26.84 0.65
C GLY A 126 -1.86 27.33 -0.28
N GLY A 127 -3.10 26.87 -0.08
CA GLY A 127 -4.28 27.35 -0.81
C GLY A 127 -5.06 26.29 -1.60
N PHE A 128 -4.51 25.09 -1.75
CA PHE A 128 -5.26 23.91 -2.17
C PHE A 128 -5.34 22.95 -0.97
N ASN A 129 -6.52 22.88 -0.34
CA ASN A 129 -6.83 21.84 0.64
C ASN A 129 -6.93 20.50 -0.11
N GLU A 130 -5.80 19.92 -0.47
CA GLU A 130 -5.76 18.61 -1.08
C GLU A 130 -5.66 17.55 0.01
N TYR A 131 -6.67 16.68 0.05
CA TYR A 131 -6.64 15.50 0.89
C TYR A 131 -5.57 14.55 0.36
N VAL A 132 -4.47 14.42 1.09
CA VAL A 132 -3.35 13.53 0.79
C VAL A 132 -3.08 12.69 2.02
N VAL A 133 -3.03 11.37 1.83
CA VAL A 133 -2.69 10.42 2.88
C VAL A 133 -1.35 9.80 2.55
N PHE A 134 -0.48 9.72 3.56
CA PHE A 134 0.76 8.98 3.51
C PHE A 134 0.67 7.74 4.39
N ALA A 135 1.34 6.67 3.98
CA ALA A 135 1.57 5.48 4.79
C ALA A 135 3.05 5.46 5.23
N TYR A 136 3.27 5.65 6.52
CA TYR A 136 4.58 5.48 7.15
C TYR A 136 4.68 4.04 7.67
N GLY A 137 5.71 3.31 7.24
CA GLY A 137 5.88 1.89 7.55
C GLY A 137 7.12 1.67 8.39
N LYS A 138 7.00 0.87 9.45
CA LYS A 138 8.09 0.58 10.38
C LYS A 138 8.15 -0.91 10.76
N ASN A 139 9.35 -1.43 10.90
CA ASN A 139 9.61 -2.78 11.42
C ASN A 139 10.10 -2.74 12.87
N THR A 140 10.03 -3.86 13.57
CA THR A 140 10.47 -4.01 14.96
C THR A 140 11.97 -3.73 15.13
N ASP A 141 12.78 -4.00 14.11
CA ASP A 141 14.21 -3.68 14.05
C ASP A 141 14.51 -2.19 13.83
N GLY A 142 13.48 -1.35 13.68
CA GLY A 142 13.60 0.09 13.46
C GLY A 142 13.72 0.49 11.99
N THR A 143 13.76 -0.44 11.05
CA THR A 143 13.81 -0.11 9.62
C THR A 143 12.50 0.49 9.11
N GLU A 144 12.62 1.38 8.12
CA GLU A 144 11.51 2.16 7.55
C GLU A 144 11.33 1.83 6.06
N PRO A 145 10.72 0.69 5.70
CA PRO A 145 10.71 0.20 4.32
C PRO A 145 9.87 1.05 3.35
N LEU A 146 8.98 1.90 3.87
CA LEU A 146 8.26 2.90 3.09
C LEU A 146 9.00 4.25 3.01
N GLY A 147 10.25 4.31 3.47
CA GLY A 147 11.01 5.54 3.62
C GLY A 147 10.73 6.22 4.97
N GLY A 148 11.60 7.17 5.32
CA GLY A 148 11.42 7.98 6.52
C GLY A 148 10.14 8.80 6.50
N TRP A 149 9.79 9.38 7.64
CA TRP A 149 8.57 10.20 7.77
C TRP A 149 8.46 11.23 6.63
N PRO A 150 7.29 11.34 5.95
CA PRO A 150 5.98 10.76 6.27
C PRO A 150 5.68 9.38 5.64
N GLY A 151 6.68 8.76 5.00
CA GLY A 151 6.51 7.51 4.25
C GLY A 151 6.06 7.74 2.80
N ARG A 152 5.32 6.78 2.22
CA ARG A 152 4.87 6.85 0.81
C ARG A 152 3.48 7.46 0.71
N MET A 153 3.29 8.35 -0.25
CA MET A 153 1.98 8.90 -0.60
C MET A 153 1.07 7.77 -1.12
N MET A 154 -0.17 7.74 -0.64
CA MET A 154 -1.20 6.83 -1.13
C MET A 154 -1.97 7.48 -2.28
N GLN A 155 -2.33 6.65 -3.26
CA GLN A 155 -3.13 7.08 -4.40
C GLN A 155 -4.61 7.09 -4.03
N LYS A 156 -5.28 8.17 -4.39
CA LYS A 156 -6.74 8.24 -4.40
C LYS A 156 -7.30 7.12 -5.27
N VAL A 157 -8.21 6.32 -4.73
CA VAL A 157 -8.87 5.26 -5.50
C VAL A 157 -9.93 5.91 -6.37
N VAL A 158 -9.68 5.91 -7.68
CA VAL A 158 -10.61 6.40 -8.69
C VAL A 158 -11.21 5.17 -9.37
N ASP A 159 -12.27 4.63 -8.79
CA ASP A 159 -13.09 3.60 -9.41
C ASP A 159 -14.36 4.24 -10.01
N MET A 160 -14.79 3.74 -11.17
CA MET A 160 -16.06 4.15 -11.82
C MET A 160 -16.13 5.61 -12.30
N GLY A 161 -15.00 6.25 -12.61
CA GLY A 161 -14.99 7.52 -13.36
C GLY A 161 -15.33 8.78 -12.56
N HIS A 162 -15.34 8.72 -11.22
CA HIS A 162 -15.52 9.88 -10.36
C HIS A 162 -14.19 10.28 -9.70
N GLU A 163 -13.70 11.48 -10.01
CA GLU A 163 -12.41 12.04 -9.53
C GLU A 163 -12.33 12.28 -8.02
N LEU A 164 -13.44 12.18 -7.31
CA LEU A 164 -13.47 12.33 -5.86
C LEU A 164 -13.41 10.96 -5.23
N SER A 165 -12.21 10.44 -5.01
CA SER A 165 -12.00 9.39 -4.02
C SER A 165 -12.51 9.94 -2.68
N TYR A 166 -13.66 9.47 -2.22
CA TYR A 166 -14.37 10.00 -1.05
C TYR A 166 -13.68 9.61 0.27
N GLY A 167 -12.39 9.86 0.38
CA GLY A 167 -11.54 9.44 1.49
C GLY A 167 -10.94 8.05 1.29
N TYR A 168 -11.06 7.43 0.12
CA TYR A 168 -10.54 6.10 -0.14
C TYR A 168 -9.19 6.13 -0.86
N TYR A 169 -8.17 5.55 -0.25
CA TYR A 169 -6.79 5.58 -0.70
C TYR A 169 -6.22 4.18 -0.81
N ALA A 170 -5.27 4.00 -1.72
CA ALA A 170 -4.58 2.75 -1.96
C ALA A 170 -3.07 2.95 -2.10
N LEU A 171 -2.31 1.97 -1.63
CA LEU A 171 -0.87 1.90 -1.84
C LEU A 171 -0.46 0.45 -2.11
N ASN A 172 0.12 0.22 -3.28
CA ASN A 172 0.76 -1.05 -3.59
C ASN A 172 2.14 -1.09 -2.93
N ILE A 173 2.37 -2.12 -2.12
CA ILE A 173 3.62 -2.36 -1.41
C ILE A 173 4.14 -3.71 -1.87
N SER A 174 5.36 -3.74 -2.38
CA SER A 174 6.02 -4.99 -2.76
C SER A 174 6.30 -5.82 -1.51
N GLY A 175 6.43 -7.14 -1.67
CA GLY A 175 6.84 -8.04 -0.59
C GLY A 175 8.10 -7.59 0.16
N GLN A 176 9.02 -6.93 -0.54
CA GLN A 176 10.28 -6.45 0.03
C GLN A 176 10.10 -5.24 0.92
N ASP A 177 9.21 -4.34 0.51
CA ASP A 177 8.94 -3.08 1.19
C ASP A 177 7.85 -3.22 2.26
N ARG A 178 7.38 -4.44 2.51
CA ARG A 178 6.27 -4.68 3.42
C ARG A 178 6.67 -4.38 4.88
N PRO A 179 6.06 -3.37 5.53
CA PRO A 179 6.32 -3.09 6.93
C PRO A 179 5.56 -4.05 7.85
N GLU A 180 6.05 -4.22 9.07
CA GLU A 180 5.33 -4.93 10.14
C GLU A 180 4.23 -4.07 10.76
N LYS A 181 4.40 -2.74 10.71
CA LYS A 181 3.47 -1.77 11.26
C LYS A 181 3.31 -0.56 10.35
N VAL A 182 2.13 0.03 10.34
CA VAL A 182 1.80 1.17 9.50
C VAL A 182 1.06 2.27 10.27
N THR A 183 1.36 3.51 9.94
CA THR A 183 0.66 4.71 10.41
C THR A 183 0.22 5.52 9.20
N PHE A 184 -1.07 5.86 9.14
CA PHE A 184 -1.58 6.79 8.13
C PHE A 184 -1.50 8.21 8.66
N ASN A 185 -1.04 9.14 7.84
CA ASN A 185 -0.79 10.51 8.27
C ASN A 185 -0.97 11.53 7.14
N ASN A 186 -1.02 12.80 7.51
CA ASN A 186 -1.18 13.93 6.58
C ASN A 186 0.16 14.56 6.13
N GLY A 187 1.29 13.89 6.31
CA GLY A 187 2.59 14.44 5.87
C GLY A 187 3.23 15.45 6.82
N CYS A 188 2.45 16.10 7.69
CA CYS A 188 2.94 17.04 8.69
C CYS A 188 3.87 16.34 9.70
N GLN A 189 4.89 17.05 10.15
CA GLN A 189 5.82 16.53 11.14
C GLN A 189 5.11 16.29 12.48
N PRO A 190 5.49 15.27 13.28
CA PRO A 190 4.79 14.95 14.54
C PRO A 190 4.76 16.07 15.58
N PHE A 191 5.63 17.08 15.44
CA PHE A 191 5.68 18.26 16.30
C PHE A 191 4.88 19.46 15.77
N GLU A 192 4.33 19.37 14.56
CA GLU A 192 3.50 20.44 13.97
C GLU A 192 2.06 20.36 14.52
N PRO A 193 1.42 21.50 14.81
CA PRO A 193 0.07 21.52 15.39
C PRO A 193 -1.01 21.00 14.43
N GLU A 194 -0.76 21.01 13.12
CA GLU A 194 -1.62 20.46 12.08
C GLU A 194 -1.44 18.94 11.89
N HIS A 195 -0.56 18.30 12.66
CA HIS A 195 -0.31 16.87 12.55
C HIS A 195 -1.56 16.03 12.84
N VAL A 196 -1.95 15.22 11.87
CA VAL A 196 -3.02 14.24 12.00
C VAL A 196 -2.48 12.88 11.58
N SER A 197 -2.60 11.90 12.47
CA SER A 197 -2.23 10.52 12.18
C SER A 197 -3.13 9.53 12.91
N THR A 198 -3.19 8.31 12.37
CA THR A 198 -3.76 7.17 13.09
C THR A 198 -2.80 6.70 14.18
N PRO A 199 -3.28 5.90 15.15
CA PRO A 199 -2.38 5.05 15.94
C PRO A 199 -1.51 4.16 15.02
N GLU A 200 -0.43 3.61 15.58
CA GLU A 200 0.36 2.58 14.92
C GLU A 200 -0.45 1.28 14.81
N LEU A 201 -0.58 0.76 13.59
CA LEU A 201 -1.40 -0.39 13.28
C LEU A 201 -0.50 -1.55 12.88
N VAL A 202 -0.73 -2.74 13.44
CA VAL A 202 0.03 -3.94 13.06
C VAL A 202 -0.46 -4.46 11.72
N LEU A 203 0.47 -4.77 10.81
CA LEU A 203 0.19 -5.35 9.50
C LEU A 203 0.60 -6.84 9.49
N PRO A 204 -0.25 -7.76 9.98
CA PRO A 204 0.14 -9.15 10.18
C PRO A 204 0.44 -9.87 8.87
N ALA A 205 1.52 -10.66 8.86
CA ALA A 205 2.09 -11.33 7.70
C ALA A 205 1.12 -12.26 6.95
N ASP A 206 0.11 -12.78 7.64
CA ASP A 206 -0.74 -13.91 7.25
C ASP A 206 -2.22 -13.57 7.04
N LYS A 207 -2.64 -12.30 7.20
CA LYS A 207 -4.07 -11.95 7.20
C LYS A 207 -4.42 -10.77 6.30
N ASN A 208 -5.45 -10.94 5.48
CA ASN A 208 -6.12 -9.87 4.74
C ASN A 208 -7.12 -9.22 5.69
N LEU A 209 -6.73 -8.18 6.40
CA LEU A 209 -7.46 -7.70 7.56
C LEU A 209 -8.34 -6.47 7.28
N TYR A 210 -9.51 -6.44 7.93
CA TYR A 210 -10.42 -5.30 7.98
C TYR A 210 -10.77 -5.04 9.45
N GLU A 211 -10.64 -3.79 9.92
CA GLU A 211 -11.08 -3.39 11.26
C GLU A 211 -12.25 -2.40 11.15
N HIS A 212 -13.36 -2.80 11.77
CA HIS A 212 -14.42 -1.89 12.18
C HIS A 212 -14.52 -1.98 13.70
N ASP A 213 -14.15 -0.88 14.37
CA ASP A 213 -14.30 -0.38 15.77
C ASP A 213 -14.73 -1.31 16.94
N VAL A 214 -15.21 -2.54 16.72
CA VAL A 214 -15.68 -3.49 17.74
C VAL A 214 -15.75 -4.98 17.27
N ALA A 215 -15.33 -5.35 16.05
CA ALA A 215 -15.46 -6.73 15.56
C ALA A 215 -14.13 -7.41 15.20
N ALA A 216 -14.07 -8.72 15.41
CA ALA A 216 -12.94 -9.55 15.02
C ALA A 216 -12.67 -9.44 13.51
N TRP A 217 -11.43 -9.10 13.19
CA TRP A 217 -10.74 -9.28 11.92
C TRP A 217 -11.35 -10.36 10.98
N SER A 218 -11.92 -9.95 9.84
CA SER A 218 -12.35 -10.84 8.74
C SER A 218 -11.36 -10.81 7.57
N VAL A 219 -11.42 -11.84 6.70
CA VAL A 219 -10.54 -11.95 5.51
C VAL A 219 -11.09 -11.08 4.37
N MET A 220 -10.33 -10.06 3.95
CA MET A 220 -10.62 -9.25 2.75
C MET A 220 -10.27 -10.03 1.47
N THR A 221 -11.23 -10.21 0.57
CA THR A 221 -11.03 -10.84 -0.76
C THR A 221 -11.06 -9.77 -1.86
N PRO A 222 -10.53 -10.05 -3.07
CA PRO A 222 -10.67 -9.12 -4.20
C PRO A 222 -12.13 -8.79 -4.54
N VAL A 223 -13.03 -9.74 -4.35
CA VAL A 223 -14.47 -9.56 -4.55
C VAL A 223 -15.03 -8.58 -3.52
N HIS A 224 -14.67 -8.76 -2.25
CA HIS A 224 -15.15 -7.92 -1.16
C HIS A 224 -14.54 -6.51 -1.17
N ASP A 225 -13.30 -6.35 -1.65
CA ASP A 225 -12.66 -5.05 -1.89
C ASP A 225 -13.43 -4.26 -2.97
N ALA A 226 -13.75 -4.90 -4.09
CA ALA A 226 -14.58 -4.28 -5.13
C ALA A 226 -16.00 -3.95 -4.64
N ALA A 227 -16.61 -4.83 -3.83
CA ALA A 227 -17.89 -4.55 -3.18
C ALA A 227 -17.79 -3.36 -2.22
N THR A 228 -16.66 -3.22 -1.51
CA THR A 228 -16.37 -2.10 -0.61
C THR A 228 -16.25 -0.78 -1.38
N SER A 229 -15.53 -0.77 -2.52
CA SER A 229 -15.48 0.42 -3.41
C SER A 229 -16.88 0.87 -3.83
N TYR A 230 -17.73 -0.06 -4.27
CA TYR A 230 -19.12 0.25 -4.62
C TYR A 230 -19.91 0.77 -3.41
N ALA A 231 -19.76 0.13 -2.24
CA ALA A 231 -20.44 0.50 -1.01
C ALA A 231 -20.09 1.91 -0.53
N ILE A 232 -18.82 2.32 -0.64
CA ILE A 232 -18.37 3.68 -0.33
C ILE A 232 -19.09 4.70 -1.22
N ASN A 233 -19.12 4.45 -2.54
CA ASN A 233 -19.81 5.33 -3.49
C ASN A 233 -21.32 5.41 -3.17
N PHE A 234 -21.95 4.25 -2.94
CA PHE A 234 -23.36 4.17 -2.57
C PHE A 234 -23.67 5.00 -1.31
N LEU A 235 -22.87 4.83 -0.24
CA LEU A 235 -23.04 5.57 1.01
C LEU A 235 -22.82 7.08 0.82
N TYR A 236 -21.93 7.49 -0.08
CA TYR A 236 -21.70 8.89 -0.36
C TYR A 236 -22.85 9.52 -1.15
N GLU A 237 -23.26 8.92 -2.26
CA GLU A 237 -24.35 9.43 -3.12
C GLU A 237 -25.69 9.44 -2.38
N THR A 238 -25.85 8.58 -1.38
CA THR A 238 -27.04 8.52 -0.51
C THR A 238 -26.86 9.19 0.85
N ARG A 239 -25.80 9.99 1.05
CA ARG A 239 -25.47 10.59 2.37
C ARG A 239 -26.57 11.49 2.95
N ASN A 240 -27.40 12.07 2.09
CA ASN A 240 -28.51 12.94 2.50
C ASN A 240 -29.78 12.17 2.88
N CYS A 241 -29.75 10.83 2.86
CA CYS A 241 -30.85 9.98 3.29
C CYS A 241 -31.30 10.39 4.70
N ASP A 242 -32.56 10.79 4.83
CA ASP A 242 -33.13 11.18 6.11
C ASP A 242 -33.23 9.95 7.02
N ALA A 243 -32.63 10.04 8.21
CA ALA A 243 -32.66 8.97 9.20
C ALA A 243 -34.07 8.62 9.70
N THR A 244 -34.95 9.62 9.76
CA THR A 244 -36.35 9.47 10.20
C THR A 244 -37.26 9.03 9.06
N GLY A 245 -36.84 9.28 7.82
CA GLY A 245 -37.58 9.02 6.60
C GLY A 245 -38.80 9.93 6.43
N ALA A 246 -38.82 11.08 7.11
CA ALA A 246 -39.86 12.09 6.94
C ALA A 246 -39.74 12.79 5.58
N VAL A 247 -38.51 12.93 5.07
CA VAL A 247 -38.22 13.58 3.77
C VAL A 247 -37.44 12.64 2.87
N ASN A 248 -37.79 12.60 1.58
CA ASN A 248 -36.97 11.93 0.56
C ASN A 248 -35.97 12.94 -0.04
N ASN A 249 -34.72 12.84 0.38
CA ASN A 249 -33.61 13.65 -0.14
C ASN A 249 -32.74 12.90 -1.14
N ILE A 250 -33.15 11.70 -1.56
CA ILE A 250 -32.42 10.88 -2.52
C ILE A 250 -32.98 11.13 -3.91
N SER A 251 -32.12 11.56 -4.83
CA SER A 251 -32.48 11.75 -6.23
C SER A 251 -32.72 10.40 -6.91
N SER A 252 -33.83 10.25 -7.63
CA SER A 252 -34.12 9.07 -8.45
C SER A 252 -33.09 8.87 -9.57
N HIS A 253 -32.56 9.97 -10.13
CA HIS A 253 -31.48 9.92 -11.11
C HIS A 253 -30.21 9.31 -10.52
N LYS A 254 -29.85 9.70 -9.29
CA LYS A 254 -28.70 9.11 -8.59
C LYS A 254 -28.92 7.64 -8.25
N TRP A 255 -30.15 7.26 -7.91
CA TRP A 255 -30.49 5.87 -7.71
C TRP A 255 -30.33 5.02 -8.99
N GLU A 256 -30.74 5.56 -10.13
CA GLU A 256 -30.55 4.92 -11.45
C GLU A 256 -29.07 4.79 -11.83
N GLU A 257 -28.26 5.84 -11.62
CA GLU A 257 -26.81 5.79 -11.82
C GLU A 257 -26.16 4.68 -10.97
N LEU A 258 -26.51 4.58 -9.69
CA LEU A 258 -26.01 3.52 -8.80
C LEU A 258 -26.43 2.12 -9.30
N GLY A 259 -27.65 1.97 -9.81
CA GLY A 259 -28.11 0.72 -10.42
C GLY A 259 -27.33 0.35 -11.68
N ASN A 260 -27.01 1.33 -12.53
CA ASN A 260 -26.17 1.10 -13.72
C ASN A 260 -24.74 0.69 -13.32
N LEU A 261 -24.16 1.37 -12.33
CA LEU A 261 -22.84 1.00 -11.78
C LEU A 261 -22.83 -0.42 -11.22
N PHE A 262 -23.89 -0.82 -10.49
CA PHE A 262 -24.03 -2.19 -10.00
C PHE A 262 -24.03 -3.21 -11.14
N ASN A 263 -24.74 -2.93 -12.24
CA ASN A 263 -24.81 -3.82 -13.40
C ASN A 263 -23.47 -3.97 -14.15
N GLU A 264 -22.54 -3.02 -13.99
CA GLU A 264 -21.19 -3.09 -14.54
C GLU A 264 -20.22 -3.92 -13.67
N LEU A 265 -20.59 -4.24 -12.42
CA LEU A 265 -19.78 -5.06 -11.53
C LEU A 265 -19.69 -6.51 -12.01
N ALA A 266 -18.61 -7.18 -11.61
CA ALA A 266 -18.46 -8.61 -11.86
C ALA A 266 -19.56 -9.42 -11.12
N PRO A 267 -20.01 -10.56 -11.67
CA PRO A 267 -21.13 -11.32 -11.10
C PRO A 267 -20.93 -11.80 -9.66
N ASP A 268 -19.69 -12.09 -9.28
CA ASP A 268 -19.30 -12.46 -7.91
C ASP A 268 -19.39 -11.28 -6.94
N VAL A 269 -19.01 -10.07 -7.37
CA VAL A 269 -19.18 -8.83 -6.60
C VAL A 269 -20.66 -8.48 -6.43
N GLN A 270 -21.46 -8.66 -7.48
CA GLN A 270 -22.91 -8.51 -7.40
C GLN A 270 -23.52 -9.49 -6.40
N ALA A 271 -23.06 -10.74 -6.40
CA ALA A 271 -23.50 -11.76 -5.46
C ALA A 271 -23.08 -11.43 -4.01
N ASP A 272 -21.87 -10.90 -3.80
CA ASP A 272 -21.39 -10.46 -2.48
C ASP A 272 -22.28 -9.33 -1.92
N LEU A 273 -22.52 -8.29 -2.73
CA LEU A 273 -23.44 -7.20 -2.38
C LEU A 273 -24.87 -7.68 -2.15
N LYS A 274 -25.38 -8.63 -2.94
CA LYS A 274 -26.73 -9.18 -2.78
C LYS A 274 -26.89 -10.01 -1.51
N ASN A 275 -25.87 -10.78 -1.15
CA ASN A 275 -25.92 -11.72 -0.01
C ASN A 275 -25.39 -11.11 1.30
N ALA A 276 -24.72 -9.95 1.25
CA ALA A 276 -24.18 -9.30 2.43
C ALA A 276 -25.26 -9.02 3.48
N THR A 277 -24.88 -9.13 4.76
CA THR A 277 -25.76 -8.83 5.89
C THR A 277 -26.05 -7.33 5.93
N ALA A 278 -27.34 -6.94 5.89
CA ALA A 278 -27.73 -5.54 6.01
C ALA A 278 -27.74 -5.10 7.48
N THR A 279 -26.64 -4.51 7.96
CA THR A 279 -26.52 -4.01 9.34
C THR A 279 -25.67 -2.74 9.43
N LEU A 280 -26.02 -1.84 10.36
CA LEU A 280 -25.26 -0.62 10.62
C LEU A 280 -23.94 -0.85 11.38
N SER A 281 -23.85 -1.96 12.11
CA SER A 281 -22.69 -2.28 12.94
C SER A 281 -21.64 -3.12 12.20
N GLY A 282 -21.92 -3.49 10.95
CA GLY A 282 -21.02 -4.27 10.12
C GLY A 282 -20.04 -3.39 9.35
N ASP A 283 -19.37 -3.99 8.38
CA ASP A 283 -18.49 -3.28 7.46
C ASP A 283 -19.23 -2.28 6.55
N LEU A 284 -18.48 -1.58 5.70
CA LEU A 284 -19.03 -0.60 4.75
C LEU A 284 -20.04 -1.24 3.80
N VAL A 285 -19.81 -2.48 3.36
CA VAL A 285 -20.75 -3.25 2.52
C VAL A 285 -22.06 -3.47 3.29
N SER A 286 -21.98 -3.93 4.53
CA SER A 286 -23.12 -4.20 5.40
C SER A 286 -23.93 -2.93 5.67
N GLN A 287 -23.26 -1.81 5.91
CA GLN A 287 -23.88 -0.51 6.12
C GLN A 287 -24.54 0.03 4.85
N ALA A 288 -23.88 -0.10 3.70
CA ALA A 288 -24.46 0.26 2.42
C ALA A 288 -25.73 -0.55 2.16
N MET A 289 -25.70 -1.86 2.44
CA MET A 289 -26.87 -2.73 2.28
C MET A 289 -27.98 -2.41 3.29
N ALA A 290 -27.64 -2.02 4.52
CA ALA A 290 -28.63 -1.51 5.48
C ALA A 290 -29.35 -0.28 4.95
N ARG A 291 -28.61 0.69 4.39
CA ARG A 291 -29.19 1.90 3.81
C ARG A 291 -29.98 1.61 2.52
N TYR A 292 -29.50 0.69 1.69
CA TYR A 292 -30.20 0.24 0.50
C TYR A 292 -31.59 -0.33 0.84
N VAL A 293 -31.64 -1.28 1.78
CA VAL A 293 -32.90 -1.87 2.26
C VAL A 293 -33.80 -0.81 2.89
N TYR A 294 -33.23 0.09 3.70
CA TYR A 294 -33.98 1.21 4.28
C TYR A 294 -34.70 2.06 3.23
N ILE A 295 -33.97 2.51 2.20
CA ILE A 295 -34.51 3.39 1.15
C ILE A 295 -35.69 2.72 0.45
N LEU A 296 -35.55 1.45 0.07
CA LEU A 296 -36.61 0.68 -0.59
C LEU A 296 -37.84 0.49 0.30
N GLN A 297 -37.64 0.19 1.59
CA GLN A 297 -38.75 0.01 2.54
C GLN A 297 -39.46 1.32 2.89
N LYS A 298 -38.69 2.41 3.05
CA LYS A 298 -39.21 3.69 3.52
C LYS A 298 -39.89 4.50 2.42
N TYR A 299 -39.29 4.55 1.24
CA TYR A 299 -39.74 5.40 0.13
C TYR A 299 -40.39 4.61 -1.02
N GLY A 300 -40.41 3.28 -0.91
CA GLY A 300 -41.15 2.37 -1.78
C GLY A 300 -40.43 2.03 -3.08
N THR A 301 -40.73 0.84 -3.59
CA THR A 301 -40.13 0.28 -4.81
C THR A 301 -40.64 0.91 -6.11
N VAL A 302 -41.71 1.70 -6.03
CA VAL A 302 -42.23 2.50 -7.15
C VAL A 302 -41.30 3.68 -7.45
N THR A 303 -40.75 4.30 -6.41
CA THR A 303 -39.81 5.42 -6.53
C THR A 303 -38.38 4.93 -6.77
N PHE A 304 -38.03 3.80 -6.16
CA PHE A 304 -36.67 3.27 -6.15
C PHE A 304 -36.67 1.80 -6.54
N THR A 305 -36.14 1.47 -7.72
CA THR A 305 -36.06 0.09 -8.20
C THR A 305 -35.16 -0.76 -7.28
N ASN A 306 -35.59 -1.99 -6.97
CA ASN A 306 -34.77 -3.00 -6.28
C ASN A 306 -33.73 -3.63 -7.24
N PHE A 307 -32.80 -2.82 -7.75
CA PHE A 307 -31.81 -3.24 -8.74
C PHE A 307 -30.78 -4.27 -8.24
N ILE A 308 -30.52 -4.41 -6.93
CA ILE A 308 -29.66 -5.47 -6.35
C ILE A 308 -30.44 -6.78 -6.18
N ASP A 309 -31.77 -6.75 -6.37
CA ASP A 309 -32.66 -7.89 -6.18
C ASP A 309 -32.51 -8.50 -4.77
N ARG A 310 -32.50 -7.63 -3.75
CA ARG A 310 -32.41 -8.05 -2.35
C ARG A 310 -33.79 -8.36 -1.78
N THR A 311 -33.87 -9.38 -0.93
CA THR A 311 -35.07 -9.65 -0.14
C THR A 311 -35.24 -8.59 0.93
N LEU A 312 -36.42 -7.95 0.98
CA LEU A 312 -36.75 -6.94 1.99
C LEU A 312 -37.39 -7.61 3.21
N PRO A 313 -36.79 -7.49 4.42
CA PRO A 313 -37.36 -8.12 5.60
C PRO A 313 -38.75 -7.53 5.93
N PRO A 314 -39.72 -8.33 6.40
CA PRO A 314 -41.10 -7.88 6.67
C PRO A 314 -41.23 -6.90 7.85
N SER A 315 -40.26 -6.89 8.76
CA SER A 315 -40.30 -6.14 10.01
C SER A 315 -38.95 -5.50 10.32
N GLY A 316 -38.95 -4.19 10.44
CA GLY A 316 -37.78 -3.41 10.87
C GLY A 316 -37.19 -2.59 9.73
N ILE A 317 -37.41 -1.28 9.81
CA ILE A 317 -36.62 -0.29 9.10
C ILE A 317 -35.23 -0.32 9.77
N PRO A 318 -34.13 -0.64 9.08
CA PRO A 318 -32.79 -0.49 9.65
C PRO A 318 -32.61 0.99 9.96
N ALA A 319 -32.65 1.39 11.23
CA ALA A 319 -32.54 2.80 11.60
C ALA A 319 -31.28 3.38 10.93
N VAL A 320 -31.36 4.40 10.07
CA VAL A 320 -30.13 4.97 9.51
C VAL A 320 -29.50 5.82 10.61
N ARG A 321 -28.28 5.51 11.06
CA ARG A 321 -27.59 6.40 12.00
C ARG A 321 -27.18 7.68 11.28
N GLY A 322 -27.73 8.81 11.72
CA GLY A 322 -27.43 10.15 11.19
C GLY A 322 -26.03 10.67 11.54
N ASP A 323 -25.42 10.22 12.65
CA ASP A 323 -24.29 10.94 13.27
C ASP A 323 -23.08 10.06 13.69
N ASN A 324 -22.78 8.96 13.00
CA ASN A 324 -21.56 8.21 13.36
C ASN A 324 -20.30 8.85 12.77
N LYS A 325 -19.59 9.59 13.64
CA LYS A 325 -18.20 10.06 13.51
C LYS A 325 -17.16 8.91 13.45
N GLN A 326 -17.46 7.81 12.76
CA GLN A 326 -16.60 6.62 12.76
C GLN A 326 -15.79 6.55 11.46
N ASN A 327 -14.47 6.63 11.60
CA ASN A 327 -13.49 6.34 10.55
C ASN A 327 -13.32 4.82 10.45
N PHE A 328 -13.16 4.28 9.24
CA PHE A 328 -13.00 2.84 9.01
C PHE A 328 -11.60 2.54 8.47
N TYR A 329 -10.96 1.50 8.99
CA TYR A 329 -9.60 1.14 8.63
C TYR A 329 -9.58 -0.23 7.93
N VAL A 330 -9.28 -0.24 6.64
CA VAL A 330 -9.16 -1.49 5.84
C VAL A 330 -7.68 -1.92 5.78
N LEU A 331 -7.17 -2.55 6.84
CA LEU A 331 -5.75 -2.93 6.92
C LEU A 331 -5.45 -4.32 6.39
N GLY A 332 -5.46 -4.56 5.07
CA GLY A 332 -5.34 -5.92 4.55
C GLY A 332 -4.23 -6.17 3.55
N ILE A 333 -3.57 -7.32 3.66
CA ILE A 333 -2.87 -7.97 2.56
C ILE A 333 -3.90 -8.19 1.44
N MET A 334 -4.01 -7.30 0.46
CA MET A 334 -4.50 -7.76 -0.84
C MET A 334 -3.32 -8.50 -1.46
N ALA A 335 -3.17 -9.79 -1.12
CA ALA A 335 -2.29 -10.63 -1.88
C ALA A 335 -2.80 -10.50 -3.31
N PHE A 336 -1.96 -9.97 -4.19
CA PHE A 336 -2.06 -10.36 -5.58
C PHE A 336 -1.93 -11.89 -5.52
N ILE A 337 -3.05 -12.61 -5.45
CA ILE A 337 -3.16 -13.80 -6.28
C ILE A 337 -2.73 -13.25 -7.62
N ALA A 338 -1.61 -13.73 -8.14
CA ALA A 338 -1.17 -13.43 -9.48
C ALA A 338 -2.35 -13.73 -10.41
N VAL A 339 -3.20 -12.72 -10.65
CA VAL A 339 -4.03 -12.70 -11.83
C VAL A 339 -3.05 -12.30 -12.90
N ALA A 340 -2.29 -13.29 -13.34
CA ALA A 340 -1.47 -13.27 -14.53
C ALA A 340 -2.34 -13.06 -15.80
N GLY A 341 -3.35 -12.19 -15.76
CA GLY A 341 -4.35 -12.12 -16.82
C GLY A 341 -5.50 -11.10 -16.69
N PHE A 342 -5.46 -10.07 -15.81
CA PHE A 342 -6.50 -9.03 -15.84
C PHE A 342 -6.02 -7.62 -16.22
N PHE A 343 -4.72 -7.45 -16.52
CA PHE A 343 -4.21 -6.22 -17.13
C PHE A 343 -4.51 -6.10 -18.64
N PHE A 344 -5.25 -7.04 -19.21
CA PHE A 344 -5.83 -6.91 -20.53
C PHE A 344 -7.30 -7.30 -20.45
N LEU A 345 -8.21 -6.34 -20.53
CA LEU A 345 -9.44 -6.41 -21.33
C LEU A 345 -10.13 -5.03 -21.37
N ASN A 346 -9.86 -4.33 -22.46
CA ASN A 346 -10.84 -3.61 -23.27
C ASN A 346 -11.56 -2.38 -22.67
N ARG A 347 -10.89 -1.23 -22.71
CA ARG A 347 -11.54 -0.07 -23.37
C ARG A 347 -11.39 -0.25 -24.88
N LYS A 348 -12.37 -0.91 -25.50
CA LYS A 348 -12.61 -0.76 -26.93
C LYS A 348 -12.87 0.73 -27.17
N ARG A 349 -11.88 1.44 -27.71
CA ARG A 349 -12.15 2.67 -28.46
C ARG A 349 -12.91 2.24 -29.73
N ARG A 350 -14.22 2.47 -29.73
CA ARG A 350 -14.99 2.90 -30.91
C ARG A 350 -15.14 4.41 -30.70
N TYR A 351 -14.74 5.33 -31.55
CA TYR A 351 -14.42 5.35 -32.98
C TYR A 351 -13.05 5.98 -33.24
#